data_AF-A0AAE0UKG8-F1
#
_entry.id   AF-A0AAE0UKG8-F1
#
_cell.length_a   1.000
_cell.length_b   1.000
_cell.length_c   1.000
_cell.angle_alpha   90.00
_cell.angle_beta   90.00
_cell.angle_gamma   90.00
#
_symmetry.space_group_name_H-M   'P 1'
#
loop_
_entity.id
_entity.type
_entity.pdbx_description
1 polymer ?
#
loop_
_entity_poly.entity_id
_entity_poly.type
_entity_poly.pdbx_seq_one_letter_code
_entity_poly.pdbx_strand_id
1 'polypeptide(L)'
;MAKTKELSKDTRNKIVDLHQAAKTESAIGKQLGVKKSTVGAIIRKWKTYKTTDNLPRSGAPCKISPRGVKMITRTGPGRLIRVKERMNGAMYRKILSKNLLPSARALKMKRGWVFQHDNDPKHTAQATKEWLRKKHFKVLERPNQSSDLNPIFGGS
;
A
#
# COMPACT_ATOMS: atom_id res chain seq x y z
N MET A 1 13.78 27.62 -1.17
CA MET A 1 14.78 26.64 -1.66
C MET A 1 14.67 26.56 -3.17
N ALA A 2 15.76 26.84 -3.91
CA ALA A 2 15.75 26.77 -5.37
C ALA A 2 15.50 25.32 -5.84
N LYS A 3 14.57 25.13 -6.78
CA LYS A 3 14.29 23.81 -7.38
C LYS A 3 15.56 23.31 -8.06
N THR A 4 16.07 22.16 -7.63
CA THR A 4 17.22 21.51 -8.26
C THR A 4 16.82 21.11 -9.68
N LYS A 5 17.57 21.55 -10.70
CA LYS A 5 17.28 21.24 -12.11
C LYS A 5 17.47 19.73 -12.33
N GLU A 6 16.38 19.03 -12.63
CA GLU A 6 16.41 17.59 -12.88
C GLU A 6 17.23 17.28 -14.15
N LEU A 7 17.98 16.18 -14.14
CA LEU A 7 18.68 15.66 -15.30
C LEU A 7 17.68 15.21 -16.37
N SER A 8 17.91 15.57 -17.64
CA SER A 8 17.05 15.15 -18.74
C SER A 8 17.13 13.62 -18.97
N LYS A 9 16.08 13.07 -19.58
CA LYS A 9 16.01 11.63 -19.94
C LYS A 9 17.17 11.22 -20.84
N ASP A 10 17.55 12.09 -21.78
CA ASP A 10 18.64 11.83 -22.74
C ASP A 10 20.00 11.67 -22.05
N THR A 11 20.28 12.50 -21.03
CA THR A 11 21.52 12.37 -20.27
C THR A 11 21.56 11.07 -19.47
N ARG A 12 20.41 10.59 -18.97
CA ARG A 12 20.32 9.31 -18.23
C ARG A 12 20.51 8.10 -19.14
N ASN A 13 19.95 8.14 -20.35
CA ASN A 13 20.15 7.10 -21.36
C ASN A 13 21.64 6.99 -21.72
N LYS A 14 22.29 8.11 -22.04
CA LYS A 14 23.74 8.14 -22.33
C LYS A 14 24.59 7.56 -21.20
N ILE A 15 24.21 7.77 -19.94
CA ILE A 15 24.91 7.17 -18.78
C ILE A 15 24.82 5.64 -18.82
N VAL A 16 23.65 5.08 -19.15
CA VAL A 16 23.45 3.63 -19.24
C VAL A 16 24.23 3.05 -20.42
N ASP A 17 24.21 3.71 -21.58
CA ASP A 17 24.93 3.25 -22.77
C ASP A 17 26.45 3.22 -22.52
N LEU A 18 27.00 4.27 -21.90
CA LEU A 18 28.41 4.33 -21.53
C LEU A 18 28.78 3.31 -20.44
N HIS A 19 27.85 2.97 -19.55
CA HIS A 19 28.05 1.91 -18.56
C HIS A 19 28.06 0.51 -19.21
N GLN A 20 27.18 0.26 -20.18
CA GLN A 20 27.18 -0.98 -20.96
C GLN A 20 28.48 -1.14 -21.77
N ALA A 21 29.06 -0.02 -22.23
CA ALA A 21 30.40 0.02 -22.84
C ALA A 21 31.56 -0.10 -21.82
N ALA A 22 31.31 -0.61 -20.61
CA ALA A 22 32.28 -0.86 -19.53
C ALA A 22 33.12 0.35 -19.07
N LYS A 23 32.65 1.59 -19.32
CA LYS A 23 33.33 2.78 -18.79
C LYS A 23 33.12 2.92 -17.28
N THR A 24 34.13 3.46 -16.60
CA THR A 24 34.06 3.72 -15.15
C THR A 24 33.11 4.87 -14.83
N GLU A 25 32.44 4.80 -13.67
CA GLU A 25 31.47 5.82 -13.24
C GLU A 25 32.09 7.23 -13.16
N SER A 26 33.39 7.31 -12.83
CA SER A 26 34.13 8.56 -12.78
C SER A 26 34.39 9.15 -14.16
N ALA A 27 34.73 8.32 -15.16
CA ALA A 27 34.93 8.77 -16.54
C ALA A 27 33.63 9.27 -17.16
N ILE A 28 32.51 8.56 -16.92
CA ILE A 28 31.17 8.96 -17.37
C ILE A 28 30.78 10.32 -16.76
N GLY A 29 31.03 10.50 -15.46
CA GLY A 29 30.74 11.77 -14.78
C GLY A 29 31.53 12.94 -15.35
N LYS A 30 32.84 12.76 -15.60
CA LYS A 30 33.69 13.78 -16.24
C LYS A 30 33.24 14.12 -17.66
N GLN A 31 32.89 13.11 -18.47
CA GLN A 31 32.46 13.29 -19.86
C GLN A 31 31.13 14.05 -19.98
N LEU A 32 30.18 13.81 -19.06
CA LEU A 32 28.84 14.39 -19.11
C LEU A 32 28.64 15.60 -18.19
N GLY A 33 29.67 16.01 -17.45
CA GLY A 33 29.56 17.09 -16.45
C GLY A 33 28.64 16.74 -15.27
N VAL A 34 28.46 15.44 -14.98
CA VAL A 34 27.57 14.94 -13.92
C VAL A 34 28.40 14.42 -12.75
N LYS A 35 27.98 14.71 -11.51
CA LYS A 35 28.65 14.19 -10.31
C LYS A 35 28.67 12.65 -10.32
N LYS A 36 29.81 12.05 -9.95
CA LYS A 36 29.99 10.58 -9.85
C LYS A 36 28.87 9.91 -9.04
N SER A 37 28.46 10.53 -7.93
CA SER A 37 27.37 10.01 -7.09
C SER A 37 26.04 9.88 -7.84
N THR A 38 25.73 10.84 -8.71
CA THR A 38 24.52 10.83 -9.55
C THR A 38 24.60 9.76 -10.63
N VAL A 39 25.78 9.57 -11.25
CA VAL A 39 26.03 8.48 -12.20
C VAL A 39 25.82 7.13 -11.51
N GLY A 40 26.42 6.92 -10.32
CA GLY A 40 26.25 5.69 -9.55
C GLY A 40 24.81 5.43 -9.10
N ALA A 41 24.06 6.48 -8.73
CA ALA A 41 22.65 6.34 -8.39
C ALA A 41 21.79 5.88 -9.58
N ILE A 42 22.05 6.43 -10.78
CA ILE A 42 21.36 6.04 -12.02
C ILE A 42 21.70 4.60 -12.39
N ILE A 43 22.98 4.21 -12.34
CA ILE A 43 23.41 2.83 -12.65
C ILE A 43 22.81 1.81 -11.69
N ARG A 44 22.82 2.09 -10.37
CA ARG A 44 22.18 1.22 -9.37
C ARG A 44 20.70 1.03 -9.66
N LYS A 45 19.99 2.13 -9.95
CA LYS A 45 18.57 2.09 -10.30
C LYS A 45 18.33 1.29 -11.59
N TRP A 46 19.15 1.48 -12.63
CA TRP A 46 19.03 0.73 -13.88
C TRP A 46 19.32 -0.76 -13.70
N LYS A 47 20.30 -1.14 -12.85
CA LYS A 47 20.55 -2.56 -12.53
C LYS A 47 19.34 -3.23 -11.88
N THR A 48 18.62 -2.52 -11.02
CA THR A 48 17.44 -3.04 -10.32
C THR A 48 16.19 -3.06 -11.20
N TYR A 49 15.88 -1.99 -11.91
CA TYR A 49 14.57 -1.78 -12.56
C TYR A 49 14.62 -1.77 -14.10
N LYS A 50 15.83 -1.84 -14.70
CA LYS A 50 16.04 -1.79 -16.16
C LYS A 50 15.39 -0.59 -16.86
N THR A 51 15.24 0.54 -16.15
CA THR A 51 14.63 1.76 -16.68
C THR A 51 15.42 3.00 -16.30
N THR A 52 15.41 3.97 -17.21
CA THR A 52 16.00 5.31 -17.07
C THR A 52 14.95 6.37 -16.78
N ASP A 53 13.67 6.01 -16.89
CA ASP A 53 12.55 6.90 -16.61
C ASP A 53 12.47 7.24 -15.12
N ASN A 54 11.96 8.44 -14.84
CA ASN A 54 11.55 8.79 -13.49
C ASN A 54 10.43 7.82 -13.10
N LEU A 55 10.67 6.98 -12.09
CA LEU A 55 9.58 6.26 -11.48
C LEU A 55 8.75 7.27 -10.69
N PRO A 56 7.42 7.09 -10.61
CA PRO A 56 6.65 7.82 -9.61
C PRO A 56 7.35 7.65 -8.26
N ARG A 57 7.36 8.73 -7.46
CA ARG A 57 7.97 8.67 -6.13
C ARG A 57 7.39 7.45 -5.44
N SER A 58 8.27 6.58 -4.92
CA SER A 58 7.83 5.54 -4.01
C SER A 58 7.03 6.24 -2.92
N GLY A 59 5.74 5.89 -2.82
CA GLY A 59 4.88 6.40 -1.76
C GLY A 59 5.41 6.00 -0.39
N ALA A 60 4.65 6.30 0.66
CA ALA A 60 5.02 5.86 2.00
C ALA A 60 5.36 4.35 1.99
N PRO A 61 6.51 3.95 2.56
CA PRO A 61 6.93 2.55 2.53
C PRO A 61 5.83 1.66 3.12
N CYS A 62 5.47 0.61 2.39
CA CYS A 62 4.45 -0.36 2.83
C CYS A 62 4.89 -0.96 4.17
N LYS A 63 4.17 -0.60 5.24
CA LYS A 63 4.46 -1.08 6.60
C LYS A 63 4.10 -2.55 6.81
N ILE A 64 3.39 -3.16 5.86
CA ILE A 64 2.99 -4.56 5.90
C ILE A 64 3.75 -5.28 4.78
N SER A 65 4.51 -6.32 5.15
CA SER A 65 5.21 -7.16 4.19
C SER A 65 4.22 -7.91 3.28
N PRO A 66 4.62 -8.34 2.07
CA PRO A 66 3.78 -9.19 1.21
C PRO A 66 3.26 -10.45 1.93
N ARG A 67 4.04 -10.98 2.89
CA ARG A 67 3.61 -12.09 3.76
C ARG A 67 2.52 -11.67 4.75
N GLY A 68 2.61 -10.47 5.32
CA GLY A 68 1.57 -9.90 6.18
C GLY A 68 0.25 -9.68 5.44
N VAL A 69 0.30 -9.20 4.19
CA VAL A 69 -0.89 -9.08 3.35
C VAL A 69 -1.52 -10.45 3.06
N LYS A 70 -0.70 -11.46 2.71
CA LYS A 70 -1.14 -12.84 2.44
C LYS A 70 -1.82 -13.51 3.65
N MET A 71 -1.44 -13.13 4.86
CA MET A 71 -2.07 -13.62 6.10
C MET A 71 -3.46 -13.03 6.33
N ILE A 72 -3.71 -11.78 5.89
CA ILE A 72 -5.00 -11.10 6.10
C ILE A 72 -6.08 -11.61 5.12
N THR A 73 -5.71 -12.18 3.96
CA THR A 73 -6.64 -12.58 2.89
C THR A 73 -6.48 -14.03 2.42
N ARG A 74 -6.12 -14.97 3.31
CA ARG A 74 -5.80 -16.36 2.92
C ARG A 74 -6.97 -17.15 2.26
N THR A 75 -8.22 -16.72 2.42
CA THR A 75 -9.40 -17.53 2.00
C THR A 75 -10.27 -16.93 0.89
N GLY A 76 -9.89 -15.77 0.33
CA GLY A 76 -10.64 -15.11 -0.75
C GLY A 76 -11.63 -14.04 -0.27
N PRO A 77 -12.32 -13.35 -1.20
CA PRO A 77 -13.23 -12.26 -0.87
C PRO A 77 -14.47 -12.75 -0.14
N GLY A 78 -14.86 -12.04 0.92
CA GLY A 78 -16.16 -12.24 1.58
C GLY A 78 -17.33 -11.73 0.74
N ARG A 79 -18.53 -11.73 1.32
CA ARG A 79 -19.73 -11.26 0.63
C ARG A 79 -19.67 -9.74 0.37
N LEU A 80 -19.85 -9.35 -0.88
CA LEU A 80 -19.98 -7.94 -1.30
C LEU A 80 -21.46 -7.52 -1.31
N ILE A 81 -21.74 -6.29 -0.85
CA ILE A 81 -23.10 -5.76 -0.77
C ILE A 81 -23.11 -4.34 -1.31
N ARG A 82 -23.97 -4.10 -2.29
CA ARG A 82 -24.23 -2.75 -2.81
C ARG A 82 -25.16 -2.00 -1.87
N VAL A 83 -24.68 -0.91 -1.28
CA VAL A 83 -25.50 0.03 -0.51
C VAL A 83 -25.92 1.16 -1.45
N LYS A 84 -27.23 1.30 -1.70
CA LYS A 84 -27.76 2.31 -2.63
C LYS A 84 -27.84 3.72 -2.03
N GLU A 85 -27.93 3.82 -0.72
CA GLU A 85 -28.08 5.07 0.02
C GLU A 85 -26.83 5.42 0.83
N ARG A 86 -26.77 6.65 1.35
CA ARG A 86 -25.68 7.07 2.26
C ARG A 86 -25.71 6.21 3.52
N MET A 87 -24.64 5.42 3.72
CA MET A 87 -24.56 4.50 4.85
C MET A 87 -24.46 5.26 6.18
N ASN A 88 -25.41 5.01 7.08
CA ASN A 88 -25.36 5.45 8.47
C ASN A 88 -24.91 4.32 9.42
N GLY A 89 -24.65 4.64 10.68
CA GLY A 89 -24.18 3.66 11.67
C GLY A 89 -25.17 2.52 11.94
N ALA A 90 -26.49 2.77 11.87
CA ALA A 90 -27.51 1.73 12.05
C ALA A 90 -27.54 0.75 10.87
N MET A 91 -27.46 1.26 9.64
CA MET A 91 -27.33 0.45 8.42
C MET A 91 -26.06 -0.38 8.45
N TYR A 92 -24.94 0.21 8.89
CA TYR A 92 -23.67 -0.50 9.04
C TYR A 92 -23.81 -1.71 9.97
N ARG A 93 -24.37 -1.52 11.18
CA ARG A 93 -24.63 -2.64 12.12
C ARG A 93 -25.55 -3.72 11.51
N LYS A 94 -26.58 -3.32 10.76
CA LYS A 94 -27.51 -4.24 10.07
C LYS A 94 -26.82 -5.02 8.95
N ILE A 95 -25.88 -4.41 8.24
CA ILE A 95 -25.08 -5.06 7.20
C ILE A 95 -24.13 -6.07 7.85
N LEU A 96 -23.40 -5.68 8.89
CA LEU A 96 -22.50 -6.57 9.62
C LEU A 96 -23.25 -7.78 10.20
N SER A 97 -24.38 -7.55 10.86
CA SER A 97 -25.15 -8.62 11.50
C SER A 97 -25.59 -9.69 10.51
N LYS A 98 -26.02 -9.28 9.31
CA LYS A 98 -26.53 -10.17 8.27
C LYS A 98 -25.45 -10.91 7.50
N ASN A 99 -24.22 -10.38 7.42
CA ASN A 99 -23.24 -10.85 6.43
C ASN A 99 -21.88 -11.25 7.00
N LEU A 100 -21.50 -10.76 8.19
CA LEU A 100 -20.18 -11.04 8.75
C LEU A 100 -20.01 -12.53 9.07
N LEU A 101 -20.96 -13.13 9.80
CA LEU A 101 -20.92 -14.56 10.13
C LEU A 101 -21.08 -15.47 8.91
N PRO A 102 -22.05 -15.24 7.99
CA PRO A 102 -22.11 -16.01 6.75
C PRO A 102 -20.83 -15.93 5.92
N SER A 103 -20.18 -14.76 5.84
CA SER A 103 -18.91 -14.62 5.13
C SER A 103 -17.79 -15.41 5.79
N ALA A 104 -17.65 -15.33 7.12
CA ALA A 104 -16.64 -16.09 7.84
C ALA A 104 -16.81 -17.62 7.65
N ARG A 105 -18.07 -18.09 7.64
CA ARG A 105 -18.39 -19.51 7.36
C ARG A 105 -18.08 -19.91 5.92
N ALA A 106 -18.50 -19.11 4.94
CA ALA A 106 -18.23 -19.36 3.53
C ALA A 106 -16.72 -19.42 3.24
N LEU A 107 -15.95 -18.56 3.90
CA LEU A 107 -14.49 -18.51 3.84
C LEU A 107 -13.81 -19.55 4.73
N LYS A 108 -14.55 -20.51 5.31
CA LYS A 108 -14.02 -21.56 6.19
C LYS A 108 -13.06 -21.02 7.27
N MET A 109 -13.33 -19.82 7.79
CA MET A 109 -12.49 -19.19 8.81
C MET A 109 -12.64 -19.94 10.12
N LYS A 110 -11.55 -20.57 10.58
CA LYS A 110 -11.50 -21.30 11.86
C LYS A 110 -11.54 -20.34 13.05
N ARG A 111 -11.57 -20.87 14.28
CA ARG A 111 -11.51 -20.09 15.53
C ARG A 111 -10.32 -19.12 15.52
N GLY A 112 -10.51 -17.94 16.11
CA GLY A 112 -9.46 -16.94 16.30
C GLY A 112 -9.37 -15.85 15.23
N TRP A 113 -10.33 -15.78 14.28
CA TRP A 113 -10.40 -14.66 13.35
C TRP A 113 -10.68 -13.34 14.07
N VAL A 114 -10.12 -12.25 13.53
CA VAL A 114 -10.26 -10.90 14.06
C VAL A 114 -10.88 -10.03 12.98
N PHE A 115 -11.91 -9.27 13.34
CA PHE A 115 -12.56 -8.32 12.45
C PHE A 115 -11.78 -7.01 12.40
N GLN A 116 -11.54 -6.49 11.20
CA GLN A 116 -10.90 -5.19 10.98
C GLN A 116 -11.82 -4.30 10.17
N HIS A 117 -11.97 -3.04 10.59
CA HIS A 117 -12.65 -1.98 9.85
C HIS A 117 -11.87 -0.66 9.96
N ASP A 118 -12.23 0.34 9.16
CA ASP A 118 -11.62 1.67 9.22
C ASP A 118 -12.16 2.50 10.42
N ASN A 119 -11.52 3.65 10.67
CA ASN A 119 -11.87 4.55 11.77
C ASN A 119 -12.95 5.57 11.39
N ASP A 120 -13.75 5.33 10.35
CA ASP A 120 -14.83 6.24 9.98
C ASP A 120 -15.81 6.46 11.15
N PRO A 121 -16.29 7.69 11.40
CA PRO A 121 -17.19 8.01 12.50
C PRO A 121 -18.39 7.06 12.63
N LYS A 122 -18.91 6.52 11.53
CA LYS A 122 -20.04 5.56 11.56
C LYS A 122 -19.65 4.18 12.12
N HIS A 123 -18.38 3.79 11.99
CA HIS A 123 -17.85 2.53 12.52
C HIS A 123 -17.28 2.69 13.94
N THR A 124 -16.75 3.87 14.28
CA THR A 124 -16.17 4.18 15.59
C THR A 124 -17.15 4.76 16.60
N ALA A 125 -18.39 5.06 16.17
CA ALA A 125 -19.47 5.49 17.04
C ALA A 125 -19.65 4.53 18.24
N GLN A 126 -19.93 5.11 19.41
CA GLN A 126 -20.11 4.37 20.66
C GLN A 126 -21.12 3.23 20.53
N ALA A 127 -22.27 3.50 19.92
CA ALA A 127 -23.31 2.51 19.67
C ALA A 127 -22.84 1.32 18.80
N THR A 128 -21.87 1.54 17.90
CA THR A 128 -21.28 0.48 17.07
C THR A 128 -20.27 -0.34 17.88
N LYS A 129 -19.42 0.31 18.68
CA LYS A 129 -18.47 -0.36 19.58
C LYS A 129 -19.18 -1.25 20.60
N GLU A 130 -20.23 -0.74 21.22
CA GLU A 130 -21.04 -1.49 22.20
C GLU A 130 -21.74 -2.68 21.56
N TRP A 131 -22.28 -2.51 20.34
CA TRP A 131 -22.90 -3.61 19.61
C TRP A 131 -21.90 -4.72 19.26
N LEU A 132 -20.68 -4.37 18.82
CA LEU A 132 -19.62 -5.33 18.53
C LEU A 132 -19.19 -6.10 19.79
N ARG A 133 -19.06 -5.40 20.93
CA ARG A 133 -18.77 -6.00 22.24
C ARG A 133 -19.87 -6.97 22.66
N LYS A 134 -21.15 -6.57 22.55
CA LYS A 134 -22.32 -7.42 22.89
C LYS A 134 -22.42 -8.66 22.01
N LYS A 135 -21.94 -8.60 20.77
CA LYS A 135 -21.90 -9.74 19.85
C LYS A 135 -20.64 -10.61 20.00
N HIS A 136 -19.76 -10.29 20.95
CA HIS A 136 -18.51 -11.00 21.21
C HIS A 136 -17.58 -11.08 19.98
N PHE A 137 -17.62 -10.06 19.11
CA PHE A 137 -16.68 -9.99 17.99
C PHE A 137 -15.32 -9.50 18.48
N LYS A 138 -14.26 -10.22 18.12
CA LYS A 138 -12.89 -9.74 18.33
C LYS A 138 -12.57 -8.74 17.23
N VAL A 139 -12.44 -7.47 17.60
CA VAL A 139 -12.16 -6.36 16.68
C VAL A 139 -10.73 -5.89 16.87
N LEU A 140 -10.00 -5.65 15.78
CA LEU A 140 -8.67 -5.07 15.83
C LEU A 140 -8.78 -3.57 16.04
N GLU A 141 -8.31 -3.06 17.18
CA GLU A 141 -8.20 -1.62 17.41
C GLU A 141 -7.08 -1.02 16.56
N ARG A 142 -7.35 0.14 15.95
CA ARG A 142 -6.40 0.86 15.10
C ARG A 142 -6.05 2.22 15.69
N PRO A 143 -4.76 2.61 15.75
CA PRO A 143 -4.38 4.00 15.99
C PRO A 143 -4.87 4.89 14.85
N ASN A 144 -5.30 6.11 15.20
CA ASN A 144 -5.71 7.13 14.23
C ASN A 144 -4.58 7.39 13.20
N GLN A 145 -4.95 7.67 11.95
CA GLN A 145 -4.03 7.91 10.80
C GLN A 145 -3.26 6.69 10.25
N SER A 146 -3.90 5.53 10.15
CA SER A 146 -3.25 4.31 9.64
C SER A 146 -3.76 3.85 8.26
N SER A 147 -4.16 4.75 7.34
CA SER A 147 -4.70 4.42 5.99
C SER A 147 -3.99 3.24 5.32
N ASP A 148 -2.68 3.20 5.48
CA ASP A 148 -1.69 2.26 4.93
C ASP A 148 -1.83 0.83 5.45
N LEU A 149 -2.69 0.59 6.46
CA LEU A 149 -2.90 -0.72 7.10
C LEU A 149 -4.24 -1.38 6.73
N ASN A 150 -5.01 -0.81 5.78
CA ASN A 150 -6.20 -1.50 5.26
C ASN A 150 -5.84 -2.27 3.97
N PRO A 151 -5.75 -3.60 4.01
CA PRO A 151 -5.39 -4.40 2.85
C PRO A 151 -6.48 -4.41 1.76
N ILE A 152 -7.67 -3.87 2.00
CA ILE A 152 -8.74 -3.73 0.99
C ILE A 152 -8.39 -2.65 -0.04
N PHE A 153 -7.69 -1.59 0.36
CA PHE A 153 -7.29 -0.49 -0.53
C PHE A 153 -5.91 -0.73 -1.16
N GLY A 154 -5.62 -1.99 -1.54
CA GLY A 154 -4.31 -2.42 -2.06
C GLY A 154 -3.62 -1.33 -2.88
N GLY A 155 -2.44 -0.91 -2.40
CA GLY A 155 -1.63 0.11 -3.05
C GLY A 155 -1.29 -0.31 -4.48
N SER A 156 -1.80 0.46 -5.42
CA SER A 156 -1.35 0.52 -6.82
C SER A 156 0.05 1.09 -6.94
#